data_AF-A0A7C9F0D7-F1
#
_entry.id   AF-A0A7C9F0D7-F1
#
_cell.length_a   1.000
_cell.length_b   1.000
_cell.length_c   1.000
_cell.angle_alpha   90.00
_cell.angle_beta   90.00
_cell.angle_gamma   90.00
#
_symmetry.space_group_name_H-M   'P 1'
#
loop_
_entity.id
_entity.type
_entity.pdbx_description
1 polymer ?
#
loop_
_entity_poly.entity_id
_entity_poly.type
_entity_poly.pdbx_seq_one_letter_code
_entity_poly.pdbx_strand_id
1 'polypeptide(L)'
;GDKSKCMANPSITSCPDPNQPCGFDIKYADGTDTRGSMATDVLKFLDTSEQWNDFIFGVSSANHDTMGGIIGASNSYYAIPRQLYPSEPVFSYCMSEDWNKTSQIKFGYEANLSGRSLNIMTNPHYHMYYMDVLDIQLNGRDLG
;
A
#
# COMPACT_ATOMS: atom_id res chain seq x y z
N GLY A 1 7.62 -26.01 17.43
CA GLY A 1 7.95 -25.63 16.05
C GLY A 1 9.09 -24.65 16.10
N ASP A 2 10.16 -24.97 15.38
CA ASP A 2 11.47 -24.32 15.36
C ASP A 2 11.39 -22.80 15.09
N LYS A 3 11.94 -21.96 16.00
CA LYS A 3 11.89 -20.48 15.98
C LYS A 3 13.06 -19.83 15.22
N SER A 4 13.75 -20.56 14.35
CA SER A 4 15.09 -20.17 13.89
C SER A 4 15.23 -19.80 12.39
N LYS A 5 14.16 -19.45 11.65
CA LYS A 5 14.29 -19.04 10.23
C LYS A 5 13.39 -17.88 9.77
N CYS A 6 13.29 -16.81 10.55
CA CYS A 6 12.75 -15.54 10.05
C CYS A 6 13.85 -14.48 10.06
N MET A 7 14.77 -14.56 9.09
CA MET A 7 15.73 -13.48 8.88
C MET A 7 15.01 -12.28 8.28
N ALA A 8 15.11 -11.17 8.99
CA ALA A 8 14.47 -9.90 8.68
C ALA A 8 15.11 -9.22 7.45
N ASN A 9 14.28 -8.58 6.63
CA ASN A 9 14.59 -7.23 6.14
C ASN A 9 13.32 -6.47 5.66
N PRO A 10 12.60 -5.72 6.52
CA PRO A 10 11.45 -4.91 6.12
C PRO A 10 11.77 -3.41 6.25
N SER A 11 12.88 -2.94 5.69
CA SER A 11 13.29 -1.55 5.89
C SER A 11 13.59 -0.86 4.58
N ILE A 12 12.76 0.15 4.26
CA ILE A 12 13.31 1.38 3.69
C ILE A 12 14.25 1.91 4.77
N THR A 13 15.50 1.49 4.70
CA THR A 13 16.56 1.94 5.58
C THR A 13 16.69 3.45 5.37
N SER A 14 16.47 4.22 6.43
CA SER A 14 16.86 5.62 6.55
C SER A 14 18.12 5.90 5.74
N CYS A 15 18.13 6.97 4.94
CA CYS A 15 19.23 7.32 4.04
C CYS A 15 20.56 7.38 4.82
N PRO A 16 21.43 6.37 4.70
CA PRO A 16 22.59 6.26 5.58
C PRO A 16 23.66 7.29 5.28
N ASP A 17 23.69 7.77 4.04
CA ASP A 17 24.67 8.74 3.52
C ASP A 17 23.93 9.95 2.92
N PRO A 18 24.16 11.18 3.40
CA PRO A 18 23.59 12.38 2.81
C PRO A 18 24.08 12.66 1.38
N ASN A 19 25.14 11.98 0.92
CA ASN A 19 25.68 12.11 -0.44
C ASN A 19 25.16 11.05 -1.41
N GLN A 20 24.32 10.12 -0.96
CA GLN A 20 23.70 9.12 -1.82
C GLN A 20 22.18 9.27 -1.81
N PRO A 21 21.52 9.12 -2.98
CA PRO A 21 20.07 9.10 -3.03
C PRO A 21 19.55 7.94 -2.18
N CYS A 22 18.50 8.20 -1.40
CA CYS A 22 17.88 7.19 -0.57
C CYS A 22 17.34 6.06 -1.45
N GLY A 23 17.79 4.83 -1.23
CA GLY A 23 17.31 3.68 -1.99
C GLY A 23 15.96 3.16 -1.49
N PHE A 24 15.23 2.47 -2.37
CA PHE A 24 14.14 1.59 -1.98
C PHE A 24 14.29 0.20 -2.61
N ASP A 25 13.72 -0.79 -1.94
CA ASP A 25 13.59 -2.16 -2.40
C ASP A 25 12.18 -2.65 -2.03
N ILE A 26 11.38 -3.00 -3.04
CA ILE A 26 10.01 -3.49 -2.89
C ILE A 26 9.93 -4.87 -3.50
N LYS A 27 9.40 -5.82 -2.72
CA LYS A 27 9.02 -7.15 -3.19
C LYS A 27 7.51 -7.23 -3.39
N TYR A 28 7.08 -7.62 -4.57
CA TYR A 28 5.66 -7.75 -4.92
C TYR A 28 5.12 -9.14 -4.60
N ALA A 29 3.79 -9.24 -4.63
CA ALA A 29 3.08 -10.48 -4.29
C ALA A 29 3.34 -11.62 -5.30
N ASP A 30 3.67 -11.28 -6.55
CA ASP A 30 4.07 -12.25 -7.59
C ASP A 30 5.52 -12.76 -7.42
N GLY A 31 6.24 -12.24 -6.41
CA GLY A 31 7.60 -12.63 -6.08
C GLY A 31 8.69 -11.80 -6.78
N THR A 32 8.32 -10.91 -7.70
CA THR A 32 9.26 -9.97 -8.35
C THR A 32 9.71 -8.88 -7.39
N ASP A 33 10.83 -8.24 -7.69
CA ASP A 33 11.38 -7.12 -6.92
C ASP A 33 11.70 -5.91 -7.80
N THR A 34 11.49 -4.72 -7.25
CA THR A 34 11.90 -3.45 -7.85
C THR A 34 12.81 -2.71 -6.89
N ARG A 35 13.94 -2.23 -7.42
CA ARG A 35 14.88 -1.36 -6.72
C ARG A 35 15.08 -0.04 -7.43
N GLY A 36 15.31 1.01 -6.66
CA GLY A 36 15.59 2.32 -7.22
C GLY A 36 15.87 3.36 -6.16
N SER A 37 15.68 4.61 -6.54
CA SER A 37 15.91 5.78 -5.68
C SER A 37 14.58 6.42 -5.29
N MET A 38 14.51 6.93 -4.08
CA MET A 38 13.41 7.76 -3.60
C MET A 38 13.53 9.15 -4.21
N ALA A 39 12.39 9.74 -4.57
CA ALA A 39 12.28 11.09 -5.07
C ALA A 39 11.05 11.77 -4.44
N THR A 40 10.98 13.09 -4.62
CA THR A 40 9.84 13.91 -4.22
C THR A 40 9.41 14.79 -5.37
N ASP A 41 8.11 14.88 -5.60
CA ASP A 41 7.53 15.78 -6.62
C ASP A 41 6.09 16.12 -6.24
N VAL A 42 5.37 16.84 -7.11
CA VAL A 42 3.97 17.21 -6.92
C VAL A 42 3.06 16.10 -7.45
N LEU A 43 2.20 15.56 -6.58
CA LEU A 43 1.11 14.67 -6.99
C LEU A 43 -0.18 15.47 -7.27
N LYS A 44 -0.83 15.17 -8.39
CA LYS A 44 -2.14 15.72 -8.79
C LYS A 44 -3.02 14.63 -9.36
N PHE A 45 -4.29 14.62 -8.97
CA PHE A 45 -5.31 13.80 -9.60
C PHE A 45 -6.13 14.65 -10.59
N LEU A 46 -6.51 14.06 -11.73
CA LEU A 46 -7.22 14.77 -12.80
C LEU A 46 -8.53 15.41 -12.33
N ASP A 47 -9.25 14.73 -11.44
CA ASP A 47 -10.61 15.12 -11.03
C ASP A 47 -10.64 16.00 -9.77
N THR A 48 -9.47 16.47 -9.30
CA THR A 48 -9.38 17.31 -8.09
C THR A 48 -8.54 18.55 -8.35
N SER A 49 -8.89 19.68 -7.75
CA SER A 49 -8.00 20.86 -7.73
C SER A 49 -6.91 20.76 -6.65
N GLU A 50 -6.94 19.71 -5.83
CA GLU A 50 -5.96 19.48 -4.78
C GLU A 50 -4.62 19.02 -5.37
N GLN A 51 -3.53 19.44 -4.72
CA GLN A 51 -2.18 19.03 -5.05
C GLN A 51 -1.42 18.75 -3.77
N TRP A 52 -0.60 17.71 -3.80
CA TRP A 52 0.28 17.35 -2.70
C TRP A 52 1.71 17.63 -3.13
N ASN A 53 2.27 18.71 -2.56
CA ASN A 53 3.69 19.01 -2.73
C ASN A 53 4.52 18.00 -1.94
N ASP A 54 5.76 17.78 -2.39
CA ASP A 54 6.72 16.90 -1.72
C ASP A 54 6.21 15.47 -1.53
N PHE A 55 5.36 14.98 -2.45
CA PHE A 55 4.91 13.60 -2.46
C PHE A 55 6.10 12.67 -2.73
N ILE A 56 6.33 11.74 -1.81
CA ILE A 56 7.48 10.84 -1.83
C ILE A 56 7.13 9.59 -2.62
N PHE A 57 7.95 9.24 -3.60
CA PHE A 57 7.77 8.03 -4.41
C PHE A 57 9.10 7.41 -4.83
N GLY A 58 9.04 6.16 -5.28
CA GLY A 58 10.20 5.44 -5.80
C GLY A 58 10.32 5.60 -7.31
N VAL A 59 11.51 5.96 -7.78
CA VAL A 59 11.91 5.94 -9.19
C VAL A 59 12.68 4.64 -9.44
N SER A 60 12.03 3.70 -10.13
CA SER A 60 12.65 2.42 -10.47
C SER A 60 13.83 2.61 -11.43
N SER A 61 14.90 1.86 -11.20
CA SER A 61 16.03 1.75 -12.14
C SER A 61 15.78 0.75 -13.29
N ALA A 62 14.70 -0.04 -13.18
CA ALA A 62 14.34 -1.07 -14.14
C ALA A 62 12.86 -0.97 -14.53
N ASN A 63 12.58 -0.93 -15.84
CA ASN A 63 11.23 -0.91 -16.38
C ASN A 63 10.73 -2.35 -16.56
N HIS A 64 10.23 -2.95 -15.49
CA HIS A 64 9.67 -4.30 -15.55
C HIS A 64 8.20 -4.33 -16.04
N ASP A 65 7.53 -3.18 -16.09
CA ASP A 65 6.11 -3.07 -16.47
C ASP A 65 5.87 -2.15 -17.67
N THR A 66 4.85 -2.50 -18.48
CA THR A 66 4.29 -1.62 -19.52
C THR A 66 3.38 -0.51 -18.95
N MET A 67 3.13 -0.55 -17.63
CA MET A 67 2.34 0.44 -16.90
C MET A 67 3.30 1.46 -16.27
N GLY A 68 2.96 2.75 -16.33
CA GLY A 68 3.85 3.85 -15.90
C GLY A 68 4.20 3.91 -14.40
N GLY A 69 3.79 2.92 -13.61
CA GLY A 69 4.09 2.81 -12.17
C GLY A 69 3.01 2.06 -11.39
N ILE A 70 3.27 1.87 -10.09
CA ILE A 70 2.35 1.23 -9.14
C ILE A 70 2.03 2.20 -8.02
N ILE A 71 0.74 2.32 -7.70
CA ILE A 71 0.26 3.07 -6.55
C ILE A 71 0.06 2.13 -5.36
N GLY A 72 0.80 2.36 -4.27
CA GLY A 72 0.67 1.60 -3.03
C GLY A 72 -0.30 2.23 -2.05
N ALA A 73 -1.23 1.43 -1.52
CA ALA A 73 -2.17 1.82 -0.46
C ALA A 73 -1.98 1.02 0.82
N SER A 74 -0.77 0.55 1.11
CA SER A 74 -0.44 -0.26 2.30
C SER A 74 -0.38 0.58 3.59
N ASN A 75 -0.09 -0.06 4.73
CA ASN A 75 0.19 0.61 6.00
C ASN A 75 1.57 1.29 6.06
N SER A 76 2.32 1.36 4.96
CA SER A 76 3.64 2.02 4.90
C SER A 76 3.48 3.54 4.96
N TYR A 77 4.40 4.24 5.64
CA TYR A 77 4.44 5.70 5.68
C TYR A 77 4.54 6.36 4.31
N TYR A 78 5.05 5.64 3.30
CA TYR A 78 5.17 6.10 1.92
C TYR A 78 3.97 5.69 1.04
N ALA A 79 2.95 5.03 1.60
CA ALA A 79 1.72 4.73 0.88
C ALA A 79 0.84 5.98 0.73
N ILE A 80 0.04 6.02 -0.34
CA ILE A 80 -0.83 7.17 -0.65
C ILE A 80 -1.68 7.61 0.56
N PRO A 81 -2.45 6.75 1.24
CA PRO A 81 -3.33 7.21 2.31
C PRO A 81 -2.59 7.95 3.44
N ARG A 82 -1.38 7.49 3.79
CA ARG A 82 -0.56 8.11 4.84
C ARG A 82 0.09 9.41 4.43
N GLN A 83 0.45 9.56 3.15
CA GLN A 83 1.03 10.80 2.65
C GLN A 83 -0.04 11.88 2.42
N LEU A 84 -1.23 11.51 1.92
CA LEU A 84 -2.27 12.48 1.60
C LEU A 84 -3.07 12.93 2.82
N TYR A 85 -3.37 12.00 3.73
CA TYR A 85 -4.21 12.24 4.90
C TYR A 85 -3.52 11.69 6.17
N PRO A 86 -2.40 12.27 6.63
CA PRO A 86 -1.61 11.72 7.74
C PRO A 86 -2.39 11.64 9.07
N SER A 87 -3.37 12.52 9.28
CA SER A 87 -4.26 12.49 10.45
C SER A 87 -5.37 11.45 10.36
N GLU A 88 -5.70 11.00 9.14
CA GLU A 88 -6.78 10.05 8.87
C GLU A 88 -6.43 9.17 7.66
N PRO A 89 -5.42 8.28 7.78
CA PRO A 89 -4.81 7.58 6.65
C PRO A 89 -5.65 6.38 6.20
N VAL A 90 -6.91 6.64 5.86
CA VAL A 90 -7.90 5.65 5.44
C VAL A 90 -8.18 5.77 3.95
N PHE A 91 -8.55 4.65 3.35
CA PHE A 91 -9.03 4.60 1.98
C PHE A 91 -10.12 3.54 1.86
N SER A 92 -10.98 3.69 0.87
CA SER A 92 -11.97 2.69 0.51
C SER A 92 -12.08 2.62 -1.00
N TYR A 93 -12.42 1.44 -1.51
CA TYR A 93 -12.54 1.20 -2.94
C TYR A 93 -13.80 0.39 -3.23
N CYS A 94 -14.41 0.67 -4.36
CA CYS A 94 -15.50 -0.12 -4.91
C CYS A 94 -15.13 -0.49 -6.34
N MET A 95 -14.65 -1.73 -6.52
CA MET A 95 -14.26 -2.26 -7.83
C MET A 95 -15.48 -2.84 -8.53
N SER A 96 -15.70 -2.42 -9.78
CA SER A 96 -16.69 -3.03 -10.65
C SER A 96 -16.11 -4.26 -11.34
N GLU A 97 -16.90 -5.32 -11.46
CA GLU A 97 -16.57 -6.47 -12.31
C GLU A 97 -16.75 -6.15 -13.81
N ASP A 98 -17.48 -5.08 -14.13
CA ASP A 98 -17.64 -4.58 -15.50
C ASP A 98 -16.43 -3.73 -15.89
N TRP A 99 -15.58 -4.27 -16.75
CA TRP A 99 -14.37 -3.63 -17.25
C TRP A 99 -14.62 -2.31 -18.00
N ASN A 100 -15.87 -2.03 -18.39
CA ASN A 100 -16.24 -0.77 -19.05
C ASN A 100 -16.67 0.32 -18.05
N LYS A 101 -16.75 0.01 -16.76
CA LYS A 101 -17.13 0.98 -15.72
C LYS A 101 -15.92 1.47 -14.96
N THR A 102 -15.86 2.79 -14.77
CA THR A 102 -14.89 3.41 -13.88
C THR A 102 -15.20 3.04 -12.43
N SER A 103 -14.26 2.36 -11.79
CA SER A 103 -14.29 2.11 -10.34
C SER A 103 -13.79 3.34 -9.58
N GLN A 104 -14.24 3.51 -8.33
CA GLN A 104 -13.83 4.65 -7.51
C GLN A 104 -12.99 4.19 -6.32
N ILE A 105 -11.98 5.00 -6.01
CA ILE A 105 -11.22 4.96 -4.77
C ILE A 105 -11.41 6.28 -4.05
N LYS A 106 -11.61 6.24 -2.74
CA LYS A 106 -11.75 7.41 -1.88
C LYS A 106 -10.67 7.38 -0.80
N PHE A 107 -10.26 8.55 -0.36
CA PHE A 107 -9.22 8.74 0.66
C PHE A 107 -9.72 9.68 1.77
N GLY A 108 -9.10 9.57 2.96
CA GLY A 108 -9.42 10.44 4.09
C GLY A 108 -10.88 10.32 4.55
N TYR A 109 -11.46 11.41 5.01
CA TYR A 109 -12.81 11.42 5.57
C TYR A 109 -13.88 10.85 4.62
N GLU A 110 -13.71 11.01 3.31
CA GLU A 110 -14.66 10.51 2.29
C GLU A 110 -14.61 8.99 2.14
N ALA A 111 -13.54 8.36 2.60
CA ALA A 111 -13.41 6.91 2.58
C ALA A 111 -14.21 6.21 3.69
N ASN A 112 -14.70 6.96 4.69
CA ASN A 112 -15.46 6.38 5.80
C ASN A 112 -16.79 5.79 5.32
N LEU A 113 -16.93 4.48 5.52
CA LEU A 113 -18.13 3.73 5.17
C LEU A 113 -19.04 3.59 6.39
N SER A 114 -20.35 3.56 6.15
CA SER A 114 -21.34 3.23 7.18
C SER A 114 -21.43 1.72 7.39
N GLY A 115 -21.75 1.30 8.62
CA GLY A 115 -22.00 -0.10 8.95
C GLY A 115 -21.06 -0.65 10.02
N ARG A 116 -21.04 -1.98 10.14
CA ARG A 116 -20.19 -2.69 11.10
C ARG A 116 -18.75 -2.72 10.60
N SER A 117 -17.81 -2.33 11.45
CA SER A 117 -16.38 -2.44 11.19
C SER A 117 -15.78 -3.66 11.89
N LEU A 118 -14.68 -4.16 11.33
CA LEU A 118 -13.80 -5.15 11.95
C LEU A 118 -12.44 -4.49 12.20
N ASN A 119 -11.74 -4.93 13.25
CA ASN A 119 -10.39 -4.46 13.50
C ASN A 119 -9.43 -5.09 12.49
N ILE A 120 -8.64 -4.23 11.84
CA ILE A 120 -7.50 -4.66 11.04
C ILE A 120 -6.31 -4.84 11.98
N MET A 121 -5.61 -5.96 11.87
CA MET A 121 -4.38 -6.23 12.59
C MET A 121 -3.17 -5.61 11.90
N THR A 122 -2.23 -5.11 12.70
CA THR A 122 -0.91 -4.69 12.24
C THR A 122 0.06 -5.86 12.31
N ASN A 123 0.91 -6.00 11.31
CA ASN A 123 2.03 -6.93 11.33
C ASN A 123 3.33 -6.12 11.49
N PRO A 124 4.18 -6.41 12.49
CA PRO A 124 5.41 -5.65 12.70
C PRO A 124 6.44 -5.85 11.57
N HIS A 125 6.27 -6.85 10.70
CA HIS A 125 7.18 -7.18 9.61
C HIS A 125 6.66 -6.77 8.23
N TYR A 126 5.36 -6.58 8.07
CA TYR A 126 4.74 -6.29 6.78
C TYR A 126 3.72 -5.18 6.91
N HIS A 127 3.72 -4.28 5.94
CA HIS A 127 2.76 -3.19 5.87
C HIS A 127 1.42 -3.60 5.24
N MET A 128 1.14 -4.89 5.08
CA MET A 128 -0.12 -5.39 4.52
C MET A 128 -1.27 -5.27 5.55
N TYR A 129 -2.50 -5.42 5.06
CA TYR A 129 -3.70 -5.47 5.91
C TYR A 129 -4.02 -6.92 6.26
N TYR A 130 -4.25 -7.17 7.55
CA TYR A 130 -4.61 -8.49 8.06
C TYR A 130 -5.90 -8.39 8.88
N MET A 131 -6.67 -9.48 8.89
CA MET A 131 -7.90 -9.59 9.68
C MET A 131 -8.01 -10.99 10.27
N ASP A 132 -8.59 -11.08 11.46
CA ASP A 132 -8.88 -12.37 12.09
C ASP A 132 -10.11 -12.99 11.43
N VAL A 133 -9.94 -14.20 10.92
CA VAL A 133 -11.01 -15.04 10.39
C VAL A 133 -11.15 -16.23 11.31
N LEU A 134 -12.29 -16.35 12.00
CA LEU A 134 -12.53 -17.40 12.98
C LEU A 134 -12.99 -18.71 12.34
N ASP A 135 -13.83 -18.61 11.32
CA ASP A 135 -14.41 -19.76 10.64
C ASP A 135 -14.84 -19.36 9.22
N ILE A 136 -14.84 -20.35 8.32
CA ILE A 136 -15.33 -20.23 6.95
C ILE A 136 -16.29 -21.40 6.71
N GLN A 137 -17.55 -21.07 6.46
CA GLN A 137 -18.59 -22.06 6.17
C GLN A 137 -18.96 -22.05 4.69
N LEU A 138 -19.13 -23.24 4.12
CA LEU A 138 -19.69 -23.44 2.79
C LEU A 138 -21.07 -24.09 2.91
N ASN A 139 -22.11 -23.39 2.45
CA ASN A 139 -23.51 -23.84 2.55
C ASN A 139 -23.92 -24.22 4.00
N GLY A 140 -23.45 -23.45 4.99
CA GLY A 140 -23.73 -23.68 6.41
C GLY A 140 -23.00 -24.87 7.02
N ARG A 141 -21.93 -25.36 6.38
CA ARG A 141 -21.05 -26.40 6.92
C ARG A 141 -19.63 -25.87 7.02
N ASP A 142 -19.00 -26.12 8.17
CA ASP A 142 -17.61 -25.75 8.40
C ASP A 142 -16.68 -26.47 7.41
N LEU A 143 -15.64 -25.78 6.95
CA LEU A 143 -14.68 -26.31 5.98
C LEU A 143 -13.52 -27.12 6.61
N GLY A 144 -13.52 -27.29 7.93
CA GLY A 144 -12.58 -28.14 8.68
C GLY A 144 -11.57 -27.35 9.50
#